data_AF-A0A2T0XI56-F1
#
_entry.id   AF-A0A2T0XI56-F1
#
_cell.length_a   1.000
_cell.length_b   1.000
_cell.length_c   1.000
_cell.angle_alpha   90.00
_cell.angle_beta   90.00
_cell.angle_gamma   90.00
#
_symmetry.space_group_name_H-M   'P 1'
#
loop_
_entity.id
_entity.type
_entity.pdbx_description
1 polymer ?
#
loop_
_entity_poly.entity_id
_entity_poly.type
_entity_poly.pdbx_seq_one_letter_code
_entity_poly.pdbx_strand_id
1 'polypeptide(L)'
;MKRSFARFVQVLSLVSLGAVGCFTALLLPTQALAQPRQPDQLSIVEFCNAQGFKCQLRFVDSYRGENVVESIQNYLARAGDTSLGNRVSVQAECSPGWVASVQAQDGTVSSGGLLRGSATVCGYSDPVAALTAALRACDSQSANLCRNANQMRAVWGQWDGVTGRKRLVEPGRPYDPLSYPDGQQCTSTVPIFSTSSCLTEAVHQLKAAGVR
;
A
#
# COMPACT_ATOMS: atom_id res chain seq x y z
N MET A 1 -28.45 53.32 -27.39
CA MET A 1 -29.36 52.17 -27.62
C MET A 1 -30.16 51.99 -26.32
N LYS A 2 -31.32 52.65 -26.14
CA LYS A 2 -32.71 52.23 -26.46
C LYS A 2 -33.19 50.93 -25.77
N ARG A 3 -33.96 51.13 -24.66
CA ARG A 3 -35.21 50.46 -24.18
C ARG A 3 -35.15 48.94 -23.88
N SER A 4 -35.80 48.32 -22.87
CA SER A 4 -37.11 48.46 -22.20
C SER A 4 -37.01 47.79 -20.80
N PHE A 5 -37.66 48.15 -19.68
CA PHE A 5 -39.07 48.42 -19.29
C PHE A 5 -40.08 47.26 -19.42
N ALA A 6 -40.37 46.60 -18.27
CA ALA A 6 -41.62 45.96 -17.83
C ALA A 6 -41.40 45.64 -16.32
N ARG A 7 -42.04 46.17 -15.27
CA ARG A 7 -43.39 46.66 -14.88
C ARG A 7 -44.48 45.59 -14.71
N PHE A 8 -44.95 45.50 -13.45
CA PHE A 8 -46.24 44.99 -12.91
C PHE A 8 -46.43 43.46 -12.92
N VAL A 9 -46.96 42.78 -11.88
CA VAL A 9 -48.13 43.09 -11.05
C VAL A 9 -47.95 42.54 -9.62
N GLN A 10 -48.47 43.30 -8.67
CA GLN A 10 -48.64 43.02 -7.25
C GLN A 10 -50.03 42.40 -7.03
N VAL A 11 -50.15 41.28 -6.29
CA VAL A 11 -51.43 40.88 -5.66
C VAL A 11 -51.14 40.38 -4.25
N LEU A 12 -51.52 41.20 -3.28
CA LEU A 12 -51.78 40.81 -1.90
C LEU A 12 -53.03 39.95 -1.86
N SER A 13 -52.99 38.82 -1.15
CA SER A 13 -54.16 38.27 -0.48
C SER A 13 -53.74 37.76 0.90
N LEU A 14 -54.15 38.50 1.92
CA LEU A 14 -54.23 38.07 3.31
C LEU A 14 -55.40 37.09 3.45
N VAL A 15 -55.15 35.91 3.99
CA VAL A 15 -56.16 35.10 4.69
C VAL A 15 -55.56 34.67 6.02
N SER A 16 -56.08 35.26 7.08
CA SER A 16 -55.92 34.85 8.48
C SER A 16 -56.93 33.75 8.82
N LEU A 17 -56.52 32.70 9.55
CA LEU A 17 -57.23 32.12 10.71
C LEU A 17 -56.64 30.77 11.12
N GLY A 18 -56.07 30.73 12.33
CA GLY A 18 -56.29 29.68 13.34
C GLY A 18 -55.74 28.27 13.08
N ALA A 19 -54.61 27.96 13.73
CA ALA A 19 -54.46 26.73 14.52
C ALA A 19 -53.21 26.84 15.39
N VAL A 20 -53.42 26.86 16.72
CA VAL A 20 -52.37 26.61 17.71
C VAL A 20 -51.98 25.13 17.58
N GLY A 21 -51.02 24.85 16.72
CA GLY A 21 -50.37 23.57 16.59
C GLY A 21 -49.00 23.66 17.25
N CYS A 22 -48.85 23.03 18.41
CA CYS A 22 -47.56 22.77 19.04
C CYS A 22 -46.75 21.87 18.09
N PHE A 23 -46.00 22.47 17.16
CA PHE A 23 -45.01 21.76 16.36
C PHE A 23 -43.79 21.56 17.24
N THR A 24 -43.76 20.41 17.93
CA THR A 24 -42.50 19.79 18.35
C THR A 24 -41.69 19.54 17.08
N ALA A 25 -40.79 20.48 16.77
CA ALA A 25 -39.76 20.26 15.78
C ALA A 25 -38.87 19.12 16.28
N LEU A 26 -39.18 17.90 15.83
CA LEU A 26 -38.28 16.76 15.92
C LEU A 26 -37.00 17.15 15.18
N LEU A 27 -35.98 17.55 15.96
CA LEU A 27 -34.59 17.59 15.53
C LEU A 27 -34.21 16.17 15.15
N LEU A 28 -34.44 15.81 13.89
CA LEU A 28 -33.82 14.64 13.29
C LEU A 28 -32.30 14.83 13.46
N PRO A 29 -31.57 13.86 14.04
CA PRO A 29 -30.13 13.93 14.06
C PRO A 29 -29.67 14.05 12.61
N THR A 30 -28.93 15.11 12.32
CA THR A 30 -28.19 15.29 11.07
C THR A 30 -27.29 14.06 10.96
N GLN A 31 -27.72 13.06 10.20
CA GLN A 31 -26.89 11.94 9.84
C GLN A 31 -25.75 12.56 9.05
N ALA A 32 -24.59 12.68 9.69
CA ALA A 32 -23.35 12.98 9.00
C ALA A 32 -23.25 11.96 7.87
N LEU A 33 -23.48 12.41 6.65
CA LEU A 33 -23.30 11.58 5.46
C LEU A 33 -21.87 11.06 5.55
N ALA A 34 -21.73 9.78 5.87
CA ALA A 34 -20.45 9.09 5.83
C ALA A 34 -19.91 9.32 4.43
N GLN A 35 -18.90 10.19 4.32
CA GLN A 35 -18.26 10.46 3.04
C GLN A 35 -17.82 9.11 2.47
N PRO A 36 -18.08 8.84 1.18
CA PRO A 36 -17.61 7.60 0.56
C PRO A 36 -16.09 7.55 0.73
N ARG A 37 -15.60 6.60 1.53
CA ARG A 37 -14.16 6.40 1.75
C ARG A 37 -13.51 6.27 0.37
N GLN A 38 -12.61 7.20 0.07
CA GLN A 38 -11.91 7.23 -1.21
C GLN A 38 -11.08 5.96 -1.39
N PRO A 39 -10.86 5.51 -2.65
CA PRO A 39 -10.21 4.25 -2.96
C PRO A 39 -8.84 4.12 -2.30
N ASP A 40 -8.50 2.86 -2.01
CA ASP A 40 -7.37 2.44 -1.21
C ASP A 40 -6.05 3.13 -1.62
N GLN A 41 -5.27 3.54 -0.62
CA GLN A 41 -3.92 4.06 -0.76
C GLN A 41 -2.95 2.96 -0.37
N LEU A 42 -1.95 2.74 -1.24
CA LEU A 42 -0.85 1.86 -0.96
C LEU A 42 0.38 2.66 -0.51
N SER A 43 1.03 2.21 0.57
CA SER A 43 2.30 2.75 1.03
C SER A 43 3.35 1.66 1.23
N ILE A 44 4.62 2.03 1.05
CA ILE A 44 5.77 1.26 1.52
C ILE A 44 6.10 1.76 2.92
N VAL A 45 6.13 0.82 3.85
CA VAL A 45 6.33 1.11 5.27
C VAL A 45 7.46 0.26 5.80
N GLU A 46 8.36 0.90 6.53
CA GLU A 46 9.42 0.25 7.26
C GLU A 46 8.95 -0.07 8.67
N PHE A 47 9.14 -1.33 9.05
CA PHE A 47 8.87 -1.82 10.39
C PHE A 47 10.18 -2.25 11.03
N CYS A 48 10.52 -1.64 12.16
CA CYS A 48 11.73 -1.96 12.90
C CYS A 48 11.41 -2.47 14.30
N ASN A 49 12.27 -3.34 14.82
CA ASN A 49 12.25 -3.66 16.25
C ASN A 49 12.47 -2.41 17.13
N ALA A 50 12.24 -2.55 18.43
CA ALA A 50 12.33 -1.43 19.39
C ALA A 50 13.67 -0.69 19.35
N GLN A 51 14.75 -1.42 19.03
CA GLN A 51 16.11 -0.91 18.95
C GLN A 51 16.48 -0.33 17.57
N GLY A 52 15.65 -0.49 16.54
CA GLY A 52 15.89 0.04 15.19
C GLY A 52 16.90 -0.74 14.35
N PHE A 53 17.37 -1.91 14.80
CA PHE A 53 18.43 -2.66 14.13
C PHE A 53 17.94 -3.77 13.19
N LYS A 54 16.66 -4.15 13.30
CA LYS A 54 16.04 -5.15 12.43
C LYS A 54 14.83 -4.53 11.77
N CYS A 55 15.04 -3.94 10.60
CA CYS A 55 14.02 -3.28 9.81
C CYS A 55 13.58 -4.14 8.63
N GLN A 56 12.29 -4.10 8.31
CA GLN A 56 11.70 -4.76 7.16
C GLN A 56 10.76 -3.80 6.43
N LEU A 57 10.91 -3.69 5.12
CA LEU A 57 9.98 -2.94 4.27
C LEU A 57 8.82 -3.85 3.86
N ARG A 58 7.59 -3.37 4.07
CA ARG A 58 6.36 -4.05 3.67
C ARG A 58 5.43 -3.07 2.98
N PHE A 59 4.53 -3.63 2.20
CA PHE A 59 3.44 -2.87 1.64
C PHE A 59 2.27 -2.82 2.61
N VAL A 60 1.60 -1.69 2.71
CA VAL A 60 0.45 -1.49 3.59
C VAL A 60 -0.65 -0.74 2.86
N ASP A 61 -1.87 -1.27 2.95
CA ASP A 61 -3.07 -0.58 2.48
C ASP A 61 -3.68 0.26 3.60
N SER A 62 -4.18 1.42 3.20
CA SER A 62 -4.85 2.39 4.05
C SER A 62 -5.93 3.09 3.26
N TYR A 63 -6.87 3.76 3.93
CA TYR A 63 -7.75 4.67 3.21
C TYR A 63 -6.99 5.96 2.88
N ARG A 64 -7.29 6.53 1.71
CA ARG A 64 -6.67 7.78 1.31
C ARG A 64 -6.97 8.89 2.34
N GLY A 65 -5.92 9.58 2.78
CA GLY A 65 -6.01 10.67 3.74
C GLY A 65 -6.05 10.21 5.20
N GLU A 66 -5.98 8.90 5.48
CA GLU A 66 -5.78 8.41 6.83
C GLU A 66 -4.31 8.51 7.27
N ASN A 67 -4.12 8.56 8.59
CA ASN A 67 -2.80 8.37 9.16
C ASN A 67 -2.41 6.89 9.07
N VAL A 68 -1.56 6.56 8.09
CA VAL A 68 -1.09 5.19 7.81
C VAL A 68 -0.44 4.56 9.06
N VAL A 69 0.35 5.32 9.81
CA VAL A 69 1.05 4.81 11.01
C VAL A 69 0.05 4.44 12.10
N GLU A 70 -0.94 5.30 12.35
CA GLU A 70 -2.01 5.03 13.31
C GLU A 70 -2.84 3.81 12.89
N SER A 71 -3.18 3.71 11.60
CA SER A 71 -3.90 2.56 11.04
C SER A 71 -3.16 1.24 11.28
N ILE A 72 -1.84 1.24 11.05
CA ILE A 72 -0.96 0.09 11.33
C ILE A 72 -0.90 -0.23 12.82
N GLN A 73 -0.70 0.76 13.69
CA GLN A 73 -0.63 0.54 15.14
C GLN A 73 -1.94 -0.05 15.67
N ASN A 74 -3.07 0.47 15.21
CA ASN A 74 -4.39 -0.05 15.52
C ASN A 74 -4.56 -1.50 15.03
N TYR A 75 -4.06 -1.82 13.83
CA TYR A 75 -4.03 -3.19 13.33
C TYR A 75 -3.18 -4.12 14.21
N LEU A 76 -1.93 -3.75 14.48
CA LEU A 76 -0.99 -4.57 15.26
C LEU A 76 -1.51 -4.82 16.69
N ALA A 77 -2.12 -3.81 17.32
CA ALA A 77 -2.72 -3.93 18.64
C ALA A 77 -3.88 -4.94 18.66
N ARG A 78 -4.69 -5.02 17.58
CA ARG A 78 -5.77 -6.00 17.44
C ARG A 78 -5.24 -7.40 17.07
N ALA A 79 -4.28 -7.47 16.16
CA ALA A 79 -3.73 -8.73 15.65
C ALA A 79 -2.80 -9.44 16.65
N GLY A 80 -2.22 -8.71 17.60
CA GLY A 80 -1.23 -9.23 18.54
C GLY A 80 0.11 -9.59 17.88
N ASP A 81 0.35 -9.12 16.65
CA ASP A 81 1.57 -9.41 15.90
C ASP A 81 2.73 -8.53 16.39
N THR A 82 3.66 -9.14 17.13
CA THR A 82 4.88 -8.48 17.62
C THR A 82 6.09 -8.75 16.72
N SER A 83 5.93 -9.55 15.66
CA SER A 83 7.03 -10.02 14.81
C SER A 83 7.55 -8.96 13.85
N LEU A 84 6.69 -8.03 13.44
CA LEU A 84 7.02 -6.98 12.48
C LEU A 84 7.79 -5.82 13.13
N GLY A 85 7.81 -5.71 14.45
CA GLY A 85 8.43 -4.60 15.17
C GLY A 85 7.42 -3.50 15.52
N ASN A 86 7.79 -2.64 16.46
CA ASN A 86 6.90 -1.63 17.04
C ASN A 86 7.21 -0.19 16.59
N ARG A 87 8.32 0.02 15.86
CA ARG A 87 8.64 1.29 15.21
C ARG A 87 8.21 1.20 13.76
N VAL A 88 7.37 2.15 13.34
CA VAL A 88 6.76 2.16 12.01
C VAL A 88 7.02 3.52 11.38
N SER A 89 7.54 3.52 10.14
CA SER A 89 7.79 4.74 9.37
C SER A 89 7.35 4.54 7.92
N VAL A 90 6.57 5.49 7.39
CA VAL A 90 6.18 5.49 5.98
C VAL A 90 7.37 5.97 5.15
N GLN A 91 7.76 5.17 4.16
CA GLN A 91 8.91 5.44 3.30
C GLN A 91 8.48 6.03 1.96
N ALA A 92 7.34 5.57 1.41
CA ALA A 92 6.80 6.07 0.17
C ALA A 92 5.30 5.80 0.06
N GLU A 93 4.59 6.68 -0.64
CA GLU A 93 3.24 6.43 -1.14
C GLU A 93 3.33 5.94 -2.58
N CYS A 94 2.53 4.94 -2.92
CA CYS A 94 2.61 4.29 -4.22
C CYS A 94 1.63 4.89 -5.22
N SER A 95 2.08 5.02 -6.46
CA SER A 95 1.20 5.14 -7.63
C SER A 95 0.77 3.75 -8.10
N PRO A 96 -0.39 3.61 -8.77
CA PRO A 96 -0.79 2.36 -9.41
C PRO A 96 0.28 1.85 -10.37
N GLY A 97 0.42 0.54 -10.46
CA GLY A 97 1.41 -0.14 -11.29
C GLY A 97 1.99 -1.38 -10.62
N TRP A 98 3.08 -1.88 -11.18
CA TRP A 98 3.82 -3.00 -10.63
C TRP A 98 4.57 -2.61 -9.38
N VAL A 99 4.50 -3.51 -8.40
CA VAL A 99 5.20 -3.41 -7.13
C VAL A 99 6.09 -4.64 -6.95
N ALA A 100 7.23 -4.47 -6.30
CA ALA A 100 8.17 -5.56 -6.07
C ALA A 100 8.86 -5.42 -4.71
N SER A 101 9.16 -6.56 -4.09
CA SER A 101 9.98 -6.67 -2.89
C SER A 101 11.02 -7.75 -3.10
N VAL A 102 12.27 -7.45 -2.77
CA VAL A 102 13.39 -8.38 -2.84
C VAL A 102 14.04 -8.49 -1.48
N GLN A 103 14.44 -9.70 -1.12
CA GLN A 103 15.22 -10.02 0.06
C GLN A 103 16.33 -10.95 -0.38
N ALA A 104 17.55 -10.62 0.01
CA ALA A 104 18.75 -11.35 -0.35
C ALA A 104 19.54 -11.65 0.93
N GLN A 105 20.13 -12.85 0.97
CA GLN A 105 20.99 -13.26 2.07
C GLN A 105 22.24 -13.93 1.51
N ASP A 106 23.38 -13.52 2.04
CA ASP A 106 24.67 -14.11 1.73
C ASP A 106 25.46 -14.41 3.00
N GLY A 107 25.85 -15.68 3.13
CA GLY A 107 26.82 -16.21 4.08
C GLY A 107 26.84 -15.64 5.49
N THR A 108 27.93 -15.87 6.20
CA THR A 108 28.28 -15.18 7.44
C THR A 108 29.40 -14.19 7.18
N VAL A 109 29.26 -12.95 7.65
CA VAL A 109 30.35 -11.97 7.68
C VAL A 109 31.41 -12.42 8.70
N SER A 110 32.62 -11.87 8.59
CA SER A 110 33.77 -12.20 9.46
C SER A 110 33.51 -12.03 10.96
N SER A 111 32.47 -11.27 11.35
CA SER A 111 32.01 -11.07 12.72
C SER A 111 30.85 -11.99 13.16
N GLY A 112 30.48 -12.99 12.35
CA GLY A 112 29.47 -14.01 12.68
C GLY A 112 28.02 -13.64 12.38
N GLY A 113 27.75 -12.47 11.77
CA GLY A 113 26.40 -12.07 11.33
C GLY A 113 26.06 -12.57 9.92
N LEU A 114 24.78 -12.67 9.56
CA LEU A 114 24.35 -12.94 8.18
C LEU A 114 24.32 -11.63 7.38
N LEU A 115 24.94 -11.56 6.20
CA LEU A 115 24.80 -10.39 5.33
C LEU A 115 23.44 -10.45 4.64
N ARG A 116 22.65 -9.38 4.80
CA ARG A 116 21.28 -9.32 4.28
C ARG A 116 21.05 -7.99 3.57
N GLY A 117 20.26 -8.04 2.51
CA GLY A 117 19.80 -6.88 1.78
C GLY A 117 18.33 -7.04 1.49
N SER A 118 17.58 -5.95 1.52
CA SER A 118 16.19 -5.96 1.09
C SER A 118 15.82 -4.61 0.49
N ALA A 119 14.85 -4.62 -0.40
CA ALA A 119 14.25 -3.40 -0.91
C ALA A 119 12.83 -3.68 -1.37
N THR A 120 12.00 -2.65 -1.31
CA THR A 120 10.60 -2.68 -1.74
C THR A 120 10.35 -1.44 -2.58
N VAL A 121 9.65 -1.59 -3.70
CA VAL A 121 9.37 -0.51 -4.66
C VAL A 121 7.95 -0.63 -5.23
N CYS A 122 7.40 0.45 -5.77
CA CYS A 122 6.08 0.48 -6.38
C CYS A 122 5.94 1.54 -7.47
N GLY A 123 4.88 1.41 -8.28
CA GLY A 123 4.51 2.39 -9.30
C GLY A 123 5.22 2.23 -10.65
N TYR A 124 5.62 1.00 -11.01
CA TYR A 124 6.32 0.71 -12.27
C TYR A 124 5.38 0.24 -13.38
N SER A 125 5.78 0.45 -14.63
CA SER A 125 4.97 0.11 -15.82
C SER A 125 4.80 -1.39 -16.05
N ASP A 126 5.79 -2.18 -15.65
CA ASP A 126 5.89 -3.61 -15.96
C ASP A 126 6.69 -4.36 -14.86
N PRO A 127 6.59 -5.71 -14.77
CA PRO A 127 7.19 -6.46 -13.68
C PRO A 127 8.72 -6.41 -13.70
N VAL A 128 9.34 -6.40 -14.89
CA VAL A 128 10.81 -6.42 -15.03
C VAL A 128 11.39 -5.08 -14.58
N ALA A 129 10.74 -3.96 -14.90
CA ALA A 129 11.12 -2.64 -14.41
C ALA A 129 11.04 -2.56 -12.87
N ALA A 130 9.95 -3.07 -12.27
CA ALA A 130 9.79 -3.12 -10.82
C ALA A 130 10.90 -3.96 -10.15
N LEU A 131 11.15 -5.16 -10.66
CA LEU A 131 12.21 -6.05 -10.15
C LEU A 131 13.60 -5.43 -10.32
N THR A 132 13.88 -4.83 -11.47
CA THR A 132 15.16 -4.15 -11.74
C THR A 132 15.39 -3.02 -10.74
N ALA A 133 14.36 -2.22 -10.46
CA ALA A 133 14.43 -1.13 -9.50
C ALA A 133 14.61 -1.65 -8.06
N ALA A 134 13.86 -2.69 -7.67
CA ALA A 134 14.01 -3.31 -6.36
C ALA A 134 15.43 -3.86 -6.16
N LEU A 135 15.97 -4.58 -7.14
CA LEU A 135 17.34 -5.10 -7.09
C LEU A 135 18.38 -3.96 -7.01
N ARG A 136 18.22 -2.88 -7.78
CA ARG A 136 19.12 -1.71 -7.72
C ARG A 136 19.07 -1.02 -6.35
N ALA A 137 17.89 -0.82 -5.79
CA ALA A 137 17.73 -0.23 -4.46
C ALA A 137 18.30 -1.14 -3.37
N CYS A 138 18.15 -2.45 -3.51
CA CYS A 138 18.73 -3.44 -2.61
C CYS A 138 20.27 -3.38 -2.69
N ASP A 139 20.84 -3.44 -3.90
CA ASP A 139 22.28 -3.38 -4.16
C ASP A 139 22.93 -2.10 -3.61
N SER A 140 22.27 -0.94 -3.77
CA SER A 140 22.80 0.34 -3.29
C SER A 140 22.92 0.42 -1.76
N GLN A 141 22.09 -0.33 -1.03
CA GLN A 141 22.09 -0.40 0.43
C GLN A 141 22.96 -1.54 0.98
N SER A 142 23.36 -2.49 0.13
CA SER A 142 24.00 -3.75 0.55
C SER A 142 25.28 -4.09 -0.24
N ALA A 143 25.95 -3.08 -0.80
CA ALA A 143 27.21 -3.22 -1.55
C ALA A 143 27.14 -4.25 -2.69
N ASN A 144 26.07 -4.21 -3.49
CA ASN A 144 25.79 -5.12 -4.62
C ASN A 144 25.52 -6.58 -4.22
N LEU A 145 25.04 -6.82 -3.00
CA LEU A 145 24.67 -8.14 -2.53
C LEU A 145 23.55 -8.79 -3.35
N CYS A 146 22.48 -8.06 -3.65
CA CYS A 146 21.19 -8.68 -3.93
C CYS A 146 21.16 -9.45 -5.26
N ARG A 147 21.99 -9.04 -6.23
CA ARG A 147 22.21 -9.81 -7.47
C ARG A 147 23.22 -10.94 -7.35
N ASN A 148 24.03 -10.96 -6.30
CA ASN A 148 25.12 -11.91 -6.09
C ASN A 148 24.91 -12.83 -4.88
N ALA A 149 23.80 -12.68 -4.16
CA ALA A 149 23.54 -13.37 -2.90
C ALA A 149 23.35 -14.87 -3.08
N ASN A 150 23.80 -15.66 -2.12
CA ASN A 150 23.60 -17.11 -2.14
C ASN A 150 22.12 -17.54 -2.11
N GLN A 151 21.27 -16.75 -1.46
CA GLN A 151 19.82 -16.96 -1.42
C GLN A 151 19.07 -15.67 -1.70
N MET A 152 17.96 -15.78 -2.42
CA MET A 152 17.04 -14.68 -2.64
C MET A 152 15.59 -15.10 -2.55
N ARG A 153 14.76 -14.15 -2.12
CA ARG A 153 13.32 -14.16 -2.25
C ARG A 153 12.89 -12.88 -2.96
N ALA A 154 12.16 -13.00 -4.05
CA ALA A 154 11.53 -11.90 -4.74
C ALA A 154 10.02 -12.15 -4.83
N VAL A 155 9.22 -11.11 -4.62
CA VAL A 155 7.77 -11.15 -4.80
C VAL A 155 7.32 -9.87 -5.47
N TRP A 156 6.43 -9.98 -6.44
CA TRP A 156 5.93 -8.83 -7.20
C TRP A 156 4.50 -9.10 -7.68
N GLY A 157 3.82 -8.04 -8.09
CA GLY A 157 2.47 -8.10 -8.65
C GLY A 157 1.97 -6.70 -9.01
N GLN A 158 0.86 -6.62 -9.73
CA GLN A 158 0.27 -5.37 -10.15
C GLN A 158 -0.76 -4.87 -9.13
N TRP A 159 -0.53 -3.65 -8.65
CA TRP A 159 -1.51 -2.91 -7.90
C TRP A 159 -2.21 -1.92 -8.83
N ASP A 160 -3.50 -2.13 -9.07
CA ASP A 160 -4.32 -1.33 -9.99
C ASP A 160 -4.89 -0.06 -9.36
N GLY A 161 -4.59 0.23 -8.09
CA GLY A 161 -5.12 1.40 -7.37
C GLY A 161 -6.58 1.29 -6.92
N VAL A 162 -7.25 0.16 -7.17
CA VAL A 162 -8.67 -0.06 -6.82
C VAL A 162 -8.95 -1.43 -6.22
N THR A 163 -8.11 -2.42 -6.48
CA THR A 163 -8.15 -3.77 -5.92
C THR A 163 -7.53 -3.75 -4.53
N GLY A 164 -8.11 -2.93 -3.66
CA GLY A 164 -8.37 -3.30 -2.27
C GLY A 164 -9.82 -3.70 -2.02
N ARG A 165 -10.56 -4.09 -3.07
CA ARG A 165 -11.92 -4.65 -2.94
C ARG A 165 -12.00 -6.02 -2.25
N LYS A 166 -10.91 -6.80 -2.19
CA LYS A 166 -10.75 -7.93 -1.25
C LYS A 166 -10.13 -7.51 0.10
N ARG A 167 -9.73 -6.24 0.24
CA ARG A 167 -9.00 -5.60 1.36
C ARG A 167 -9.89 -4.73 2.26
N LEU A 168 -11.21 -4.87 2.16
CA LEU A 168 -12.16 -4.39 3.17
C LEU A 168 -11.98 -5.03 4.57
N VAL A 169 -10.99 -5.91 4.74
CA VAL A 169 -10.86 -6.70 5.97
C VAL A 169 -10.13 -5.88 7.03
N GLU A 170 -8.95 -5.28 6.79
CA GLU A 170 -8.19 -4.63 7.87
C GLU A 170 -7.21 -3.54 7.34
N PRO A 171 -7.58 -2.25 7.36
CA PRO A 171 -6.65 -1.15 7.12
C PRO A 171 -5.43 -1.23 8.06
N GLY A 172 -4.26 -0.87 7.55
CA GLY A 172 -3.01 -0.94 8.30
C GLY A 172 -2.37 -2.33 8.34
N ARG A 173 -3.00 -3.34 7.73
CA ARG A 173 -2.41 -4.67 7.61
C ARG A 173 -1.27 -4.69 6.59
N PRO A 174 -0.07 -5.15 6.96
CA PRO A 174 1.00 -5.40 6.01
C PRO A 174 0.65 -6.56 5.08
N TYR A 175 0.91 -6.42 3.79
CA TYR A 175 0.57 -7.43 2.80
C TYR A 175 1.75 -7.81 1.91
N ASP A 176 1.59 -8.94 1.24
CA ASP A 176 2.52 -9.48 0.26
C ASP A 176 1.90 -9.38 -1.16
N PRO A 177 2.63 -8.88 -2.18
CA PRO A 177 2.13 -8.77 -3.56
C PRO A 177 1.64 -10.09 -4.15
N LEU A 178 2.00 -11.24 -3.57
CA LEU A 178 1.44 -12.54 -3.95
C LEU A 178 -0.10 -12.60 -3.81
N SER A 179 -0.69 -11.71 -3.02
CA SER A 179 -2.15 -11.59 -2.89
C SER A 179 -2.86 -11.03 -4.12
N TYR A 180 -2.13 -10.48 -5.09
CA TYR A 180 -2.68 -9.99 -6.35
C TYR A 180 -2.98 -11.12 -7.34
N PRO A 181 -3.97 -10.95 -8.25
CA PRO A 181 -4.30 -11.97 -9.25
C PRO A 181 -3.11 -12.43 -10.11
N ASP A 182 -2.19 -11.52 -10.38
CA ASP A 182 -0.97 -11.64 -11.17
C ASP A 182 0.29 -11.68 -10.29
N GLY A 183 0.11 -11.86 -8.97
CA GLY A 183 1.18 -11.96 -8.01
C GLY A 183 2.08 -13.17 -8.29
N GLN A 184 3.38 -12.93 -8.33
CA GLN A 184 4.40 -13.95 -8.53
C GLN A 184 5.44 -13.90 -7.43
N GLN A 185 5.99 -15.07 -7.09
CA GLN A 185 7.11 -15.17 -6.17
C GLN A 185 8.17 -16.12 -6.71
N CYS A 186 9.41 -15.87 -6.29
CA CYS A 186 10.52 -16.79 -6.45
C CYS A 186 11.35 -16.79 -5.18
N THR A 187 11.56 -17.97 -4.59
CA THR A 187 12.54 -18.20 -3.54
C THR A 187 13.53 -19.24 -4.03
N SER A 188 14.80 -18.88 -4.16
CA SER A 188 15.81 -19.77 -4.73
C SER A 188 17.24 -19.41 -4.29
N THR A 189 18.14 -20.37 -4.41
CA THR A 189 19.59 -20.09 -4.40
C THR A 189 20.01 -19.46 -5.71
N VAL A 190 21.06 -18.64 -5.73
CA VAL A 190 21.64 -18.07 -6.95
C VAL A 190 22.84 -18.93 -7.39
N PRO A 191 23.00 -19.31 -8.67
CA PRO A 191 22.17 -18.92 -9.81
C PRO A 191 20.75 -19.48 -9.77
N ILE A 192 19.79 -18.71 -10.29
CA ILE A 192 18.37 -19.05 -10.20
C ILE A 192 17.95 -20.06 -11.27
N PHE A 193 17.23 -21.09 -10.81
CA PHE A 193 16.64 -22.14 -11.63
C PHE A 193 15.17 -22.35 -11.29
N SER A 194 14.44 -22.98 -12.21
CA SER A 194 13.03 -23.29 -12.01
C SER A 194 12.87 -24.38 -10.95
N THR A 195 12.07 -24.10 -9.93
CA THR A 195 11.73 -25.00 -8.83
C THR A 195 10.25 -24.84 -8.48
N SER A 196 9.73 -25.64 -7.54
CA SER A 196 8.37 -25.44 -7.01
C SER A 196 8.19 -24.09 -6.31
N SER A 197 9.26 -23.51 -5.78
CA SER A 197 9.27 -22.20 -5.11
C SER A 197 9.64 -21.04 -6.04
N CYS A 198 9.95 -21.33 -7.31
CA CYS A 198 10.33 -20.35 -8.32
C CYS A 198 9.96 -20.89 -9.71
N LEU A 199 8.74 -20.57 -10.16
CA LEU A 199 8.23 -21.08 -11.44
C LEU A 199 9.02 -20.55 -12.64
N THR A 200 8.96 -21.24 -13.77
CA THR A 200 9.68 -20.89 -15.00
C THR A 200 9.51 -19.41 -15.40
N GLU A 201 8.28 -18.90 -15.38
CA GLU A 201 8.00 -17.49 -15.69
C GLU A 201 8.70 -16.53 -14.72
N ALA A 202 8.63 -16.83 -13.41
CA ALA A 202 9.28 -16.05 -12.37
C ALA A 202 10.81 -16.02 -12.55
N VAL A 203 11.41 -17.15 -12.95
CA VAL A 203 12.84 -17.22 -13.30
C VAL A 203 13.16 -16.35 -14.49
N HIS A 204 12.36 -16.40 -15.57
CA HIS A 204 12.59 -15.59 -16.77
C HIS A 204 12.56 -14.09 -16.44
N GLN A 205 11.59 -13.64 -15.66
CA GLN A 205 11.47 -12.23 -15.27
C GLN A 205 12.63 -11.77 -14.37
N LEU A 206 13.08 -12.61 -13.43
CA LEU A 206 14.24 -12.30 -12.59
C LEU A 206 15.55 -12.27 -13.38
N LYS A 207 15.74 -13.19 -14.33
CA LYS A 207 16.90 -13.15 -15.23
C LYS A 207 16.88 -11.91 -16.11
N ALA A 208 15.72 -11.52 -16.63
CA ALA A 208 15.54 -10.28 -17.38
C ALA A 208 15.83 -9.04 -16.51
N ALA A 209 15.55 -9.09 -15.20
CA ALA A 209 15.88 -8.03 -14.23
C ALA A 209 17.38 -8.00 -13.80
N GLY A 210 18.18 -8.96 -14.28
CA GLY A 210 19.63 -9.02 -14.07
C GLY A 210 20.08 -9.92 -12.93
N VAL A 211 19.25 -10.86 -12.46
CA VAL A 211 19.67 -11.95 -11.57
C VAL A 211 20.35 -13.05 -12.40
N ARG A 212 21.42 -13.65 -11.87
CA ARG A 212 22.19 -14.71 -12.54
C ARG A 212 21.48 -16.06 -12.48
#